data_AF-A0A6P4YII7-F1
#
_entry.id   AF-A0A6P4YII7-F1
#
_cell.length_a   1.000
_cell.length_b   1.000
_cell.length_c   1.000
_cell.angle_alpha   90.00
_cell.angle_beta   90.00
_cell.angle_gamma   90.00
#
_symmetry.space_group_name_H-M   'P 1'
#
loop_
_entity.id
_entity.type
_entity.pdbx_description
1 polymer ?
#
loop_
_entity_poly.entity_id
_entity_poly.type
_entity_poly.pdbx_seq_one_letter_code
_entity_poly.pdbx_strand_id
1 'polypeptide(L)'
;MLSPLQLFYCASLVGLSAISGLLFLLYHCVPVLYYLCTGILLGSVGYCLLLYLAPKNKVSGDGKAVFITGCDSGFGFGLAKRLDSLGFTVFAGCLLADSGGEGSKKLRAECSSRLSTVQIDVTDDGQVKAAVQQVKDRLPTGSKGLFALVNNAGVLQPGEIEWVSLAIYRRVMEVNTFGTVRVTKAFLPLIRWEGGVAVEQNNVFLTF
;
A
#
# COMPACT_ATOMS: atom_id res chain seq x y z
N MET A 1 0.76 26.47 74.39
CA MET A 1 0.37 27.28 73.21
C MET A 1 1.64 27.87 72.63
N LEU A 2 1.90 27.68 71.33
CA LEU A 2 3.08 28.26 70.66
C LEU A 2 2.96 29.78 70.65
N SER A 3 4.08 30.49 70.84
CA SER A 3 4.08 31.95 70.75
C SER A 3 3.87 32.41 69.30
N PRO A 4 3.31 33.62 69.06
CA PRO A 4 3.14 34.16 67.71
C PRO A 4 4.42 34.16 66.88
N LEU A 5 5.58 34.37 67.53
CA LEU A 5 6.90 34.31 66.91
C LEU A 5 7.22 32.89 66.40
N GLN A 6 6.90 31.85 67.19
CA GLN A 6 7.11 30.45 66.79
C GLN A 6 6.24 30.03 65.60
N LEU A 7 5.01 30.57 65.51
CA LEU A 7 4.13 30.34 64.35
C LEU A 7 4.71 30.97 63.07
N PHE A 8 5.23 32.19 63.17
CA PHE A 8 5.84 32.90 62.04
C PHE A 8 7.12 32.19 61.54
N TYR A 9 7.96 31.69 62.45
CA TYR A 9 9.13 30.87 62.09
C TYR A 9 8.75 29.55 61.41
N CYS A 10 7.73 28.83 61.91
CA CYS A 10 7.25 27.61 61.26
C CYS A 10 6.73 27.89 59.83
N ALA A 11 5.89 28.92 59.64
CA ALA A 11 5.37 29.27 58.32
C ALA A 11 6.49 29.66 57.35
N SER A 12 7.50 30.41 57.82
CA SER A 12 8.67 30.80 57.02
C SER A 12 9.53 29.59 56.63
N LEU A 13 9.75 28.63 57.54
CA LEU A 13 10.50 27.40 57.27
C LEU A 13 9.79 26.48 56.26
N VAL A 14 8.45 26.37 56.36
CA VAL A 14 7.64 25.62 55.38
C VAL A 14 7.64 26.31 54.01
N GLY A 15 7.60 27.64 53.98
CA GLY A 15 7.75 28.41 52.73
C GLY A 15 9.11 28.21 52.07
N LEU A 16 10.19 28.25 52.85
CA LEU A 16 11.56 28.03 52.36
C LEU A 16 11.79 26.60 51.85
N SER A 17 11.21 25.58 52.51
CA SER A 17 11.33 24.19 52.04
C SER A 17 10.53 23.94 50.76
N ALA A 18 9.35 24.56 50.61
CA ALA A 18 8.56 24.50 49.38
C ALA A 18 9.29 25.17 48.19
N ILE A 19 9.89 26.34 48.41
CA ILE A 19 10.68 27.05 47.37
C ILE A 19 11.92 26.23 46.99
N SER A 20 12.63 25.66 47.95
CA SER A 20 13.79 24.79 47.71
C SER A 20 13.41 23.54 46.90
N GLY A 21 12.29 22.89 47.23
CA GLY A 21 11.77 21.75 46.46
C GLY A 21 11.37 22.11 45.04
N LEU A 22 10.74 23.28 44.84
CA LEU A 22 10.41 23.79 43.50
C LEU A 22 11.67 24.10 42.68
N LEU A 23 12.66 24.75 43.29
CA LEU A 23 13.95 25.02 42.64
C LEU A 23 14.68 23.73 42.28
N PHE A 24 14.66 22.71 43.15
CA PHE A 24 15.24 21.40 42.86
C PHE A 24 14.53 20.71 41.68
N LEU A 25 13.20 20.73 41.64
CA LEU A 25 12.41 20.20 40.51
C LEU A 25 12.71 20.94 39.20
N LEU A 26 12.76 22.27 39.23
CA LEU A 26 13.06 23.09 38.05
C LEU A 26 14.52 22.91 37.59
N TYR A 27 15.46 22.71 38.50
CA TYR A 27 16.88 22.60 38.16
C TYR A 27 17.29 21.18 37.74
N HIS A 28 16.63 20.15 38.27
CA HIS A 28 17.00 18.75 37.99
C HIS A 28 15.99 18.03 37.09
N CYS A 29 14.69 18.16 37.33
CA CYS A 29 13.70 17.38 36.56
C CYS A 29 13.43 17.97 35.17
N VAL A 30 13.35 19.30 35.04
CA VAL A 30 13.07 19.95 33.75
C VAL A 30 14.19 19.74 32.73
N PRO A 31 15.49 19.89 33.06
CA PRO A 31 16.55 19.63 32.11
C PRO A 31 16.63 18.15 31.73
N VAL A 32 16.43 17.23 32.68
CA VAL A 32 16.40 15.78 32.39
C VAL A 32 15.28 15.46 31.40
N LEU A 33 14.08 16.00 31.59
CA LEU A 33 12.97 15.82 30.67
C LEU A 33 13.26 16.44 29.29
N TYR A 34 13.86 17.64 29.27
CA TYR A 34 14.27 18.31 28.03
C TYR A 34 15.30 17.49 27.23
N TYR A 35 16.34 16.97 27.90
CA TYR A 35 17.36 16.12 27.25
C TYR A 35 16.78 14.78 26.78
N LEU A 36 15.83 14.18 27.51
CA LEU A 36 15.12 12.99 27.08
C LEU A 36 14.28 13.26 25.81
N CYS A 37 13.47 14.31 25.81
CA CYS A 37 12.63 14.68 24.67
C CYS A 37 13.45 15.01 23.42
N THR A 38 14.53 15.79 23.57
CA THR A 38 15.42 16.13 22.45
C THR A 38 16.17 14.91 21.93
N GLY A 39 16.63 14.00 22.82
CA GLY A 39 17.25 12.73 22.43
C GLY A 39 16.30 11.82 21.65
N ILE A 40 15.05 11.68 22.09
CA ILE A 40 14.02 10.91 21.37
C ILE A 40 13.73 11.54 20.00
N LEU A 41 13.58 12.86 19.95
CA LEU A 41 13.32 13.58 18.69
C LEU A 41 14.47 13.38 17.70
N LEU A 42 15.71 13.64 18.11
CA LEU A 42 16.89 13.47 17.26
C LEU A 42 17.09 12.02 16.85
N GLY A 43 16.86 11.07 17.76
CA GLY A 43 16.89 9.64 17.46
C GLY A 43 15.84 9.23 16.43
N SER A 44 14.61 9.75 16.56
CA SER A 44 13.52 9.48 15.61
C SER A 44 13.80 10.07 14.22
N VAL A 45 14.32 11.29 14.15
CA VAL A 45 14.69 11.95 12.89
C VAL A 45 15.86 11.21 12.24
N GLY A 46 16.89 10.84 13.02
CA GLY A 46 18.02 10.04 12.56
C GLY A 46 17.58 8.67 12.04
N TYR A 47 16.66 7.99 12.73
CA TYR A 47 16.10 6.71 12.29
C TYR A 47 15.29 6.85 11.01
N CYS A 48 14.43 7.85 10.89
CA CYS A 48 13.69 8.16 9.66
C CYS A 48 14.63 8.46 8.49
N LEU A 49 15.71 9.21 8.73
CA LEU A 49 16.72 9.52 7.72
C LEU A 49 17.47 8.25 7.30
N LEU A 50 17.85 7.39 8.25
CA LEU A 50 18.47 6.09 7.96
C LEU A 50 17.53 5.22 7.11
N LEU A 51 16.25 5.13 7.43
CA LEU A 51 15.28 4.38 6.63
C LEU A 51 15.06 4.98 5.23
N TYR A 52 15.12 6.30 5.11
CA TYR A 52 14.99 7.00 3.83
C TYR A 52 16.20 6.78 2.92
N LEU A 53 17.40 6.80 3.50
CA LEU A 53 18.67 6.62 2.80
C LEU A 53 19.05 5.14 2.63
N ALA A 54 18.46 4.23 3.41
CA ALA A 54 18.72 2.81 3.31
C ALA A 54 18.47 2.34 1.88
N PRO A 55 19.41 1.59 1.27
CA PRO A 55 19.22 1.06 -0.07
C PRO A 55 17.99 0.16 -0.07
N LYS A 56 16.96 0.58 -0.81
CA LYS A 56 15.80 -0.27 -1.04
C LYS A 56 16.24 -1.43 -1.92
N ASN A 57 16.06 -2.65 -1.44
CA ASN A 57 16.31 -3.85 -2.24
C ASN A 57 15.49 -3.74 -3.53
N LYS A 58 16.20 -3.65 -4.66
CA LYS A 58 15.56 -3.72 -5.98
C LYS A 58 15.15 -5.16 -6.21
N VAL A 59 13.86 -5.43 -6.27
CA VAL A 59 13.37 -6.72 -6.73
C VAL A 59 13.66 -6.79 -8.23
N SER A 60 14.59 -7.66 -8.65
CA SER A 60 14.75 -7.96 -10.08
C SER A 60 13.52 -8.73 -10.57
N GLY A 61 13.01 -8.31 -11.72
CA GLY A 61 11.89 -8.92 -12.42
C GLY A 61 12.26 -10.09 -13.33
N ASP A 62 13.55 -10.39 -13.49
CA ASP A 62 14.01 -11.45 -14.38
C ASP A 62 13.37 -12.79 -14.01
N GLY A 63 12.74 -13.44 -14.99
CA GLY A 63 12.04 -14.71 -14.81
C GLY A 63 10.72 -14.64 -14.01
N LYS A 64 10.29 -13.44 -13.58
CA LYS A 64 9.06 -13.26 -12.78
C LYS A 64 7.94 -12.67 -13.62
N ALA A 65 6.77 -13.29 -13.53
CA ALA A 65 5.56 -12.85 -14.20
C ALA A 65 4.57 -12.19 -13.24
N VAL A 66 3.96 -11.09 -13.67
CA VAL A 66 2.94 -10.36 -12.91
C VAL A 66 1.69 -10.13 -13.75
N PHE A 67 0.51 -10.32 -13.16
CA PHE A 67 -0.78 -9.97 -13.79
C PHE A 67 -1.39 -8.80 -13.04
N ILE A 68 -1.82 -7.77 -13.77
CA ILE A 68 -2.38 -6.54 -13.19
C ILE A 68 -3.71 -6.29 -13.87
N THR A 69 -4.80 -6.14 -13.11
CA THR A 69 -6.10 -5.74 -13.68
C THR A 69 -6.24 -4.21 -13.72
N GLY A 70 -7.02 -3.66 -14.65
CA GLY A 70 -7.29 -2.21 -14.71
C GLY A 70 -6.14 -1.37 -15.25
N CYS A 71 -5.42 -1.88 -16.25
CA CYS A 71 -4.26 -1.22 -16.84
C CYS A 71 -4.61 -0.20 -17.93
N ASP A 72 -5.89 0.08 -18.21
CA ASP A 72 -6.29 1.06 -19.22
C ASP A 72 -5.87 2.50 -18.87
N SER A 73 -5.70 2.83 -17.59
CA SER A 73 -5.31 4.16 -17.13
C SER A 73 -4.77 4.14 -15.69
N GLY A 74 -4.47 5.33 -15.14
CA GLY A 74 -4.19 5.54 -13.73
C GLY A 74 -3.00 4.73 -13.18
N PHE A 75 -3.17 4.22 -11.95
CA PHE A 75 -2.12 3.50 -11.24
C PHE A 75 -1.75 2.18 -11.93
N GLY A 76 -2.73 1.40 -12.39
CA GLY A 76 -2.48 0.14 -13.10
C GLY A 76 -1.62 0.33 -14.37
N PHE A 77 -1.89 1.37 -15.15
CA PHE A 77 -1.09 1.73 -16.32
C PHE A 77 0.35 2.08 -15.93
N GLY A 78 0.52 2.96 -14.95
CA GLY A 78 1.85 3.37 -14.48
C GLY A 78 2.64 2.21 -13.86
N LEU A 79 1.96 1.34 -13.11
CA LEU A 79 2.55 0.16 -12.50
C LEU A 79 3.01 -0.84 -13.57
N ALA A 80 2.20 -1.09 -14.60
CA ALA A 80 2.56 -1.98 -15.69
C ALA A 80 3.85 -1.51 -16.39
N LYS A 81 3.94 -0.21 -16.72
CA LYS A 81 5.16 0.40 -17.29
C LYS A 81 6.36 0.28 -16.35
N ARG A 82 6.15 0.53 -15.05
CA ARG A 82 7.22 0.47 -14.06
C ARG A 82 7.77 -0.95 -13.92
N LEU A 83 6.91 -1.96 -13.82
CA LEU A 83 7.34 -3.35 -13.69
C LEU A 83 8.02 -3.86 -14.97
N ASP A 84 7.55 -3.45 -16.15
CA ASP A 84 8.24 -3.73 -17.42
C ASP A 84 9.66 -3.15 -17.45
N SER A 85 9.83 -1.90 -16.98
CA SER A 85 11.15 -1.24 -16.85
C SER A 85 12.09 -1.90 -15.84
N LEU A 86 11.53 -2.72 -14.94
CA LEU A 86 12.27 -3.48 -13.93
C LEU A 86 12.56 -4.94 -14.37
N GLY A 87 12.21 -5.29 -15.61
CA GLY A 87 12.52 -6.60 -16.20
C GLY A 87 11.43 -7.66 -16.01
N PHE A 88 10.30 -7.34 -15.38
CA PHE A 88 9.21 -8.30 -15.21
C PHE A 88 8.56 -8.66 -16.54
N THR A 89 8.01 -9.88 -16.62
CA THR A 89 7.01 -10.22 -17.64
C THR A 89 5.65 -9.73 -17.13
N VAL A 90 5.04 -8.80 -17.86
CA VAL A 90 3.83 -8.10 -17.39
C VAL A 90 2.65 -8.48 -18.26
N PHE A 91 1.62 -9.01 -17.63
CA PHE A 91 0.32 -9.22 -18.24
C PHE A 91 -0.63 -8.11 -17.78
N ALA A 92 -0.83 -7.12 -18.64
CA ALA A 92 -1.63 -5.93 -18.37
C ALA A 92 -3.11 -6.18 -18.75
N GLY A 93 -3.92 -6.55 -17.77
CA GLY A 93 -5.36 -6.71 -17.88
C GLY A 93 -6.05 -5.38 -18.15
N CYS A 94 -6.65 -5.25 -19.34
CA CYS A 94 -7.34 -4.05 -19.80
C CYS A 94 -8.79 -4.40 -20.20
N LEU A 95 -9.74 -3.52 -19.88
CA LEU A 95 -11.15 -3.72 -20.18
C LEU A 95 -11.45 -3.63 -21.69
N LEU A 96 -10.61 -2.93 -22.46
CA LEU A 96 -10.80 -2.72 -23.90
C LEU A 96 -9.57 -3.14 -24.72
N ALA A 97 -8.85 -4.18 -24.30
CA ALA A 97 -7.63 -4.65 -24.97
C ALA A 97 -7.88 -5.05 -26.44
N ASP A 98 -8.97 -5.76 -26.68
CA ASP A 98 -9.32 -6.34 -27.99
C ASP A 98 -10.10 -5.34 -28.86
N SER A 99 -10.83 -4.42 -28.24
CA SER A 99 -11.56 -3.35 -28.92
C SER A 99 -10.69 -2.12 -29.22
N GLY A 100 -9.39 -2.19 -28.96
CA GLY A 100 -8.45 -1.12 -29.29
C GLY A 100 -8.53 0.11 -28.39
N GLY A 101 -8.79 -0.07 -27.09
CA GLY A 101 -8.77 1.01 -26.10
C GLY A 101 -7.41 1.72 -26.05
N GLU A 102 -7.44 3.05 -25.91
CA GLU A 102 -6.25 3.92 -25.95
C GLU A 102 -5.15 3.49 -24.96
N GLY A 103 -5.51 3.13 -23.72
CA GLY A 103 -4.57 2.65 -22.71
C GLY A 103 -3.80 1.42 -23.15
N SER A 104 -4.51 0.39 -23.64
CA SER A 104 -3.90 -0.84 -24.13
C SER A 104 -3.01 -0.61 -25.36
N LYS A 105 -3.38 0.31 -26.26
CA LYS A 105 -2.55 0.69 -27.41
C LYS A 105 -1.26 1.37 -26.95
N LYS A 106 -1.36 2.33 -26.02
CA LYS A 106 -0.19 3.02 -25.46
C LYS A 106 0.75 2.07 -24.74
N LEU A 107 0.22 1.15 -23.92
CA LEU A 107 1.05 0.12 -23.27
C LEU A 107 1.82 -0.74 -24.28
N ARG A 108 1.16 -1.19 -25.35
CA ARG A 108 1.81 -1.98 -26.42
C ARG A 108 2.86 -1.18 -27.19
N ALA A 109 2.66 0.13 -27.36
CA ALA A 109 3.58 0.98 -28.10
C ALA A 109 4.79 1.44 -27.27
N GLU A 110 4.62 1.67 -25.97
CA GLU A 110 5.63 2.29 -25.11
C GLU A 110 6.44 1.29 -24.28
N CYS A 111 5.97 0.05 -24.11
CA CYS A 111 6.62 -0.97 -23.28
C CYS A 111 7.38 -2.00 -24.12
N SER A 112 8.21 -2.80 -23.45
CA SER A 112 8.98 -3.86 -24.10
C SER A 112 8.11 -5.05 -24.52
N SER A 113 8.70 -5.99 -25.25
CA SER A 113 8.05 -7.25 -25.65
C SER A 113 7.68 -8.16 -24.48
N ARG A 114 8.18 -7.89 -23.26
CA ARG A 114 7.80 -8.63 -22.05
C ARG A 114 6.44 -8.22 -21.50
N LEU A 115 5.90 -7.08 -21.95
CA LEU A 115 4.57 -6.64 -21.59
C LEU A 115 3.58 -7.05 -22.67
N SER A 116 2.50 -7.72 -22.26
CA SER A 116 1.37 -8.04 -23.13
C SER A 116 0.06 -7.61 -22.50
N THR A 117 -0.84 -7.06 -23.31
CA THR A 117 -2.18 -6.68 -22.88
C THR A 117 -3.12 -7.88 -22.95
N VAL A 118 -3.96 -8.03 -21.93
CA VAL A 118 -4.95 -9.11 -21.79
C VAL A 118 -6.33 -8.49 -21.67
N GLN A 119 -7.29 -8.95 -22.47
CA GLN A 119 -8.69 -8.53 -22.36
C GLN A 119 -9.31 -9.11 -21.08
N ILE A 120 -9.85 -8.25 -20.21
CA ILE A 120 -10.54 -8.71 -19.00
C ILE A 120 -11.53 -7.67 -18.47
N ASP A 121 -12.80 -8.07 -18.38
CA ASP A 121 -13.78 -7.50 -17.46
C ASP A 121 -13.79 -8.35 -16.18
N VAL A 122 -13.46 -7.74 -15.05
CA VAL A 122 -13.40 -8.44 -13.74
C VAL A 122 -14.79 -8.87 -13.24
N THR A 123 -15.86 -8.36 -13.83
CA THR A 123 -17.24 -8.74 -13.53
C THR A 123 -17.71 -9.97 -14.31
N ASP A 124 -16.97 -10.38 -15.34
CA ASP A 124 -17.34 -11.48 -16.25
C ASP A 124 -16.48 -12.73 -15.98
N ASP A 125 -17.11 -13.81 -15.50
CA ASP A 125 -16.45 -15.08 -15.22
C ASP A 125 -15.81 -15.75 -16.45
N GLY A 126 -16.37 -15.54 -17.64
CA GLY A 126 -15.81 -16.06 -18.89
C GLY A 126 -14.50 -15.36 -19.26
N GLN A 127 -14.47 -14.03 -19.20
CA GLN A 127 -13.27 -13.24 -19.46
C GLN A 127 -12.18 -13.48 -18.41
N VAL A 128 -12.54 -13.61 -17.13
CA VAL A 128 -11.56 -13.96 -16.08
C VAL A 128 -10.92 -15.33 -16.37
N LYS A 129 -11.70 -16.34 -16.76
CA LYS A 129 -11.17 -17.67 -17.12
C LYS A 129 -10.28 -17.62 -18.36
N ALA A 130 -10.69 -16.87 -19.38
CA ALA A 130 -9.89 -16.68 -20.59
C ALA A 130 -8.56 -15.99 -20.28
N ALA A 131 -8.56 -14.98 -19.41
CA ALA A 131 -7.35 -14.30 -18.96
C ALA A 131 -6.40 -15.25 -18.21
N VAL A 132 -6.92 -16.11 -17.31
CA VAL A 132 -6.09 -17.13 -16.62
C VAL A 132 -5.41 -18.05 -17.64
N GLN A 133 -6.15 -18.52 -18.64
CA GLN A 133 -5.61 -19.41 -19.66
C GLN A 133 -4.53 -18.71 -20.50
N GLN A 134 -4.80 -17.48 -20.95
CA GLN A 134 -3.85 -16.70 -21.73
C GLN A 134 -2.56 -16.40 -20.97
N VAL A 135 -2.67 -16.08 -19.66
CA VAL A 135 -1.50 -15.85 -18.80
C VAL A 135 -0.71 -17.14 -18.64
N LYS A 136 -1.39 -18.26 -18.33
CA LYS A 136 -0.76 -19.57 -18.13
C LYS A 136 0.05 -20.01 -19.36
N ASP A 137 -0.50 -19.82 -20.56
CA ASP A 137 0.12 -20.24 -21.82
C ASP A 137 1.33 -19.40 -22.21
N ARG A 138 1.50 -18.23 -21.60
CA ARG A 138 2.54 -17.25 -21.94
C ARG A 138 3.53 -17.02 -20.82
N LEU A 139 3.47 -17.80 -19.73
CA LEU A 139 4.42 -17.69 -18.63
C LEU A 139 5.86 -17.88 -19.16
N PRO A 140 6.84 -17.15 -18.59
CA PRO A 140 8.24 -17.31 -18.98
C PRO A 140 8.73 -18.75 -18.78
N THR A 141 9.60 -19.20 -19.68
CA THR A 141 10.25 -20.51 -19.56
C THR A 141 10.95 -20.65 -18.21
N GLY A 142 10.63 -21.72 -17.46
CA GLY A 142 11.20 -21.98 -16.14
C GLY A 142 10.44 -21.35 -14.96
N SER A 143 9.42 -20.54 -15.22
CA SER A 143 8.49 -20.07 -14.20
C SER A 143 7.57 -21.22 -13.75
N LYS A 144 7.32 -21.34 -12.44
CA LYS A 144 6.37 -22.31 -11.86
C LYS A 144 4.95 -21.73 -11.77
N GLY A 145 4.80 -20.42 -11.97
CA GLY A 145 3.51 -19.76 -11.90
C GLY A 145 3.62 -18.23 -11.89
N LEU A 146 2.62 -17.59 -11.31
CA LEU A 146 2.55 -16.13 -11.27
C LEU A 146 3.24 -15.60 -10.02
N PHE A 147 4.26 -14.76 -10.18
CA PHE A 147 4.97 -14.14 -9.06
C PHE A 147 4.07 -13.17 -8.28
N ALA A 148 3.24 -12.39 -8.99
CA ALA A 148 2.26 -11.54 -8.33
C ALA A 148 0.98 -11.33 -9.15
N LEU A 149 -0.14 -11.28 -8.43
CA LEU A 149 -1.43 -10.78 -8.93
C LEU A 149 -1.69 -9.41 -8.34
N VAL A 150 -2.05 -8.43 -9.16
CA VAL A 150 -2.42 -7.08 -8.70
C VAL A 150 -3.86 -6.78 -9.11
N ASN A 151 -4.77 -6.84 -8.15
CA ASN A 151 -6.16 -6.43 -8.33
C ASN A 151 -6.24 -4.90 -8.22
N ASN A 152 -6.23 -4.22 -9.36
CA ASN A 152 -6.26 -2.76 -9.47
C ASN A 152 -7.51 -2.25 -10.23
N ALA A 153 -8.19 -3.08 -11.02
CA ALA A 153 -9.44 -2.68 -11.67
C ALA A 153 -10.44 -2.13 -10.64
N GLY A 154 -10.97 -0.95 -10.93
CA GLY A 154 -11.89 -0.28 -10.02
C GLY A 154 -12.64 0.85 -10.71
N VAL A 155 -13.84 1.13 -10.21
CA VAL A 155 -14.64 2.29 -10.58
C VAL A 155 -14.98 3.11 -9.35
N LEU A 156 -15.01 4.43 -9.52
CA LEU A 156 -15.42 5.37 -8.49
C LEU A 156 -16.68 6.10 -8.97
N GLN A 157 -17.72 6.11 -8.13
CA GLN A 157 -18.85 7.01 -8.31
C GLN A 157 -18.87 8.02 -7.15
N PRO A 158 -18.52 9.29 -7.39
CA PRO A 158 -18.76 10.34 -6.41
C PRO A 158 -20.24 10.72 -6.39
N GLY A 159 -20.74 11.09 -5.21
CA GLY A 159 -22.09 11.62 -5.02
C GLY A 159 -22.57 11.49 -3.58
N GLU A 160 -23.49 12.37 -3.20
CA GLU A 160 -24.17 12.32 -1.90
C GLU A 160 -25.06 11.09 -1.79
N ILE A 161 -25.19 10.53 -0.58
CA ILE A 161 -25.91 9.27 -0.34
C ILE A 161 -27.37 9.32 -0.80
N GLU A 162 -28.00 10.49 -0.73
CA GLU A 162 -29.40 10.71 -1.13
C GLU A 162 -29.59 10.66 -2.65
N TRP A 163 -28.54 10.94 -3.42
CA TRP A 163 -28.61 11.10 -4.88
C TRP A 163 -28.10 9.87 -5.64
N VAL A 164 -27.24 9.07 -5.00
CA VAL A 164 -26.66 7.89 -5.63
C VAL A 164 -27.62 6.70 -5.51
N SER A 165 -28.10 6.22 -6.65
CA SER A 165 -28.98 5.04 -6.66
C SER A 165 -28.26 3.78 -6.15
N LEU A 166 -29.03 2.88 -5.54
CA LEU A 166 -28.52 1.56 -5.12
C LEU A 166 -27.94 0.75 -6.28
N ALA A 167 -28.41 0.95 -7.51
CA ALA A 167 -27.85 0.29 -8.69
C ALA A 167 -26.39 0.68 -8.93
N ILE A 168 -26.02 1.94 -8.68
CA ILE A 168 -24.64 2.38 -8.80
C ILE A 168 -23.77 1.79 -7.70
N TYR A 169 -24.25 1.78 -6.44
CA TYR A 169 -23.54 1.11 -5.36
C TYR A 169 -23.29 -0.38 -5.66
N ARG A 170 -24.30 -1.09 -6.18
CA ARG A 170 -24.14 -2.48 -6.63
C ARG A 170 -23.05 -2.59 -7.70
N ARG A 171 -23.06 -1.74 -8.72
CA ARG A 171 -22.02 -1.74 -9.76
C ARG A 171 -20.62 -1.53 -9.18
N VAL A 172 -20.44 -0.58 -8.27
CA VAL A 172 -19.14 -0.35 -7.61
C VAL A 172 -18.68 -1.58 -6.83
N MET A 173 -19.59 -2.21 -6.09
CA MET A 173 -19.29 -3.46 -5.36
C MET A 173 -18.96 -4.63 -6.29
N GLU A 174 -19.68 -4.76 -7.41
CA GLU A 174 -19.43 -5.81 -8.42
C GLU A 174 -18.02 -5.71 -8.99
N VAL A 175 -17.54 -4.51 -9.29
CA VAL A 175 -16.19 -4.31 -9.83
C VAL A 175 -15.14 -4.40 -8.72
N ASN A 176 -15.27 -3.58 -7.68
CA ASN A 176 -14.17 -3.34 -6.73
C ASN A 176 -14.05 -4.45 -5.68
N THR A 177 -15.15 -5.13 -5.35
CA THR A 177 -15.20 -6.17 -4.33
C THR A 177 -15.32 -7.56 -4.95
N PHE A 178 -16.44 -7.83 -5.63
CA PHE A 178 -16.69 -9.17 -6.19
C PHE A 178 -15.75 -9.49 -7.35
N GLY A 179 -15.39 -8.50 -8.17
CA GLY A 179 -14.39 -8.63 -9.22
C GLY A 179 -13.03 -9.05 -8.68
N THR A 180 -12.56 -8.41 -7.61
CA THR A 180 -11.34 -8.78 -6.89
C THR A 180 -11.39 -10.24 -6.42
N VAL A 181 -12.48 -10.64 -5.74
CA VAL A 181 -12.64 -12.02 -5.27
C VAL A 181 -12.65 -13.02 -6.44
N ARG A 182 -13.36 -12.71 -7.53
CA ARG A 182 -13.46 -13.56 -8.72
C ARG A 182 -12.10 -13.79 -9.37
N VAL A 183 -11.35 -12.71 -9.60
CA VAL A 183 -10.01 -12.76 -10.20
C VAL A 183 -9.06 -13.52 -9.28
N THR A 184 -9.00 -13.19 -7.99
CA THR A 184 -8.14 -13.88 -7.02
C THR A 184 -8.42 -15.38 -7.00
N LYS A 185 -9.69 -15.81 -6.92
CA LYS A 185 -10.04 -17.23 -6.92
C LYS A 185 -9.58 -17.94 -8.20
N ALA A 186 -9.71 -17.30 -9.35
CA ALA A 186 -9.33 -17.88 -10.62
C ALA A 186 -7.81 -18.00 -10.81
N PHE A 187 -7.05 -17.00 -10.35
CA PHE A 187 -5.58 -16.97 -10.48
C PHE A 187 -4.83 -17.67 -9.34
N LEU A 188 -5.50 -17.97 -8.22
CA LEU A 188 -4.89 -18.59 -7.04
C LEU A 188 -4.04 -19.85 -7.33
N PRO A 189 -4.44 -20.77 -8.23
CA PRO A 189 -3.61 -21.92 -8.57
C PRO A 189 -2.24 -21.54 -9.16
N LEU A 190 -2.18 -20.48 -9.97
CA LEU A 190 -0.94 -20.01 -10.58
C LEU A 190 -0.03 -19.33 -9.55
N ILE A 191 -0.59 -18.61 -8.58
CA ILE A 191 0.18 -17.90 -7.55
C ILE A 191 0.80 -18.88 -6.55
N ARG A 192 0.00 -19.86 -6.08
CA ARG A 192 0.43 -20.84 -5.06
C ARG A 192 1.62 -21.69 -5.51
N TRP A 193 1.73 -21.97 -6.81
CA TRP A 193 2.82 -22.80 -7.35
C TRP A 193 4.17 -22.08 -7.39
N GLU A 194 4.17 -20.75 -7.53
CA GLU A 194 5.39 -19.93 -7.53
C GLU A 194 5.80 -19.50 -6.11
N GLY A 195 4.91 -19.64 -5.11
CA GLY A 195 5.05 -18.96 -3.82
C GLY A 195 4.89 -17.43 -3.97
N GLY A 196 4.11 -17.00 -4.97
CA GLY A 196 3.88 -15.61 -5.28
C GLY A 196 2.91 -14.92 -4.32
N VAL A 197 2.71 -13.61 -4.50
CA VAL A 197 1.88 -12.78 -3.62
C VAL A 197 0.71 -12.14 -4.36
N ALA A 198 -0.47 -12.11 -3.75
CA ALA A 198 -1.62 -11.36 -4.25
C ALA A 198 -1.68 -9.98 -3.59
N VAL A 199 -1.72 -8.94 -4.42
CA VAL A 199 -1.77 -7.53 -4.05
C VAL A 199 -3.11 -6.95 -4.45
N GLU A 200 -3.80 -6.33 -3.52
CA GLU A 200 -5.07 -5.65 -3.78
C GLU A 200 -4.86 -4.15 -3.55
N GLN A 201 -5.07 -3.33 -4.59
CA GLN A 201 -4.91 -1.88 -4.45
C GLN A 201 -6.06 -1.23 -3.66
N ASN A 202 -7.21 -1.90 -3.56
CA ASN A 202 -8.39 -1.38 -2.86
C ASN A 202 -8.48 -1.82 -1.38
N ASN A 203 -7.65 -2.79 -0.93
CA ASN A 203 -7.47 -3.19 0.48
C ASN A 203 -6.22 -4.10 0.59
N VAL A 204 -5.16 -3.65 1.24
CA VAL A 204 -3.89 -4.33 1.54
C VAL A 204 -3.83 -5.89 1.46
N PHE A 205 -2.90 -6.38 0.63
CA PHE A 205 -2.18 -7.67 0.55
C PHE A 205 -2.76 -8.93 1.26
N LEU A 206 -2.98 -10.00 0.47
CA LEU A 206 -3.04 -11.38 0.97
C LEU A 206 -1.75 -12.13 0.58
N THR A 207 -0.89 -12.37 1.57
CA THR A 207 0.21 -13.33 1.49
C THR A 207 -0.35 -14.70 1.87
N PHE A 208 -0.18 -15.72 1.01
CA PHE A 208 -0.46 -17.12 1.35
C PHE A 208 0.82 -17.84 1.76
#